data_AF-A0A955GF22-F1
#
_entry.id   AF-A0A955GF22-F1
#
_cell.length_a   1.000
_cell.length_b   1.000
_cell.length_c   1.000
_cell.angle_alpha   90.00
_cell.angle_beta   90.00
_cell.angle_gamma   90.00
#
_symmetry.space_group_name_H-M   'P 1'
#
loop_
_entity.id
_entity.type
_entity.pdbx_description
1 polymer ?
#
loop_
_entity_poly.entity_id
_entity_poly.type
_entity_poly.pdbx_seq_one_letter_code
_entity_poly.pdbx_strand_id
1 'polypeptide(L)'
;MKLLRKQKFENGDTIVEVLIAIAIVGTVLTGAFAISNRSLRQIQMAQEQTEGQKLASTSVEKLNGFVADNTAEFLDNASPNPAKFCIIRTGGQYKAVASSESSPNAACVKGRYTTTISTVRKNTFQVDVTWEGLNGLPQTAKFTYRIKSPDIP
;
A
#
# COMPACT_ATOMS: atom_id res chain seq x y z
N MET A 1 10.45 72.56 -44.83
CA MET A 1 10.44 71.09 -44.99
C MET A 1 10.15 70.48 -43.62
N LYS A 2 8.90 70.15 -43.30
CA LYS A 2 8.49 69.64 -41.99
C LYS A 2 8.47 68.10 -42.03
N LEU A 3 9.35 67.46 -41.28
CA LEU A 3 9.37 66.01 -41.05
C LEU A 3 8.22 65.64 -40.10
N LEU A 4 7.16 65.05 -40.63
CA LEU A 4 6.07 64.49 -39.83
C LEU A 4 6.54 63.17 -39.21
N ARG A 5 6.86 63.21 -37.92
CA ARG A 5 7.20 62.05 -37.11
C ARG A 5 5.91 61.26 -36.85
N LYS A 6 5.78 60.09 -37.48
CA LYS A 6 4.64 59.18 -37.29
C LYS A 6 4.77 58.54 -35.90
N GLN A 7 4.05 59.08 -34.91
CA GLN A 7 3.89 58.40 -33.63
C GLN A 7 3.07 57.13 -33.89
N LYS A 8 3.70 55.96 -33.72
CA LYS A 8 2.96 54.71 -33.57
C LYS A 8 2.21 54.82 -32.25
N PHE A 9 0.89 54.85 -32.31
CA PHE A 9 0.05 54.59 -31.14
C PHE A 9 0.32 53.14 -30.72
N GLU A 10 0.95 52.97 -29.57
CA GLU A 10 1.07 51.67 -28.89
C GLU A 10 -0.31 51.30 -28.34
N ASN A 11 -1.17 50.75 -29.19
CA ASN A 11 -2.50 50.25 -28.82
C ASN A 11 -2.40 48.84 -28.22
N GLY A 12 -1.52 48.65 -27.24
CA GLY A 12 -1.19 47.35 -26.64
C GLY A 12 -1.23 47.34 -25.11
N ASP A 13 -1.95 48.27 -24.49
CA ASP A 13 -2.12 48.37 -23.03
C ASP A 13 -3.60 48.48 -22.67
N THR A 14 -4.41 47.61 -23.29
CA THR A 14 -5.82 47.54 -22.95
C THR A 14 -5.99 46.57 -21.79
N ILE A 15 -6.61 47.05 -20.72
CA ILE A 15 -6.97 46.28 -19.52
C ILE A 15 -7.55 44.89 -19.83
N VAL A 16 -8.24 44.74 -20.98
CA VAL A 16 -8.80 43.49 -21.47
C VAL A 16 -7.71 42.43 -21.75
N GLU A 17 -6.59 42.80 -22.36
CA GLU A 17 -5.49 41.88 -22.67
C GLU A 17 -4.84 41.34 -21.39
N VAL A 18 -4.61 42.23 -20.42
CA VAL A 18 -4.09 41.84 -19.09
C VAL A 18 -5.08 40.95 -18.34
N LEU A 19 -6.38 41.24 -18.40
CA LEU A 19 -7.41 40.40 -17.78
C LEU A 19 -7.47 39.00 -18.39
N ILE A 20 -7.35 38.89 -19.72
CA ILE A 20 -7.27 37.60 -20.41
C ILE A 20 -5.99 36.86 -20.01
N ALA A 21 -4.85 37.55 -19.93
CA ALA A 21 -3.59 36.94 -19.48
C ALA A 21 -3.70 36.39 -18.05
N ILE A 22 -4.29 37.15 -17.12
CA ILE A 22 -4.52 36.71 -15.74
C ILE A 22 -5.48 35.52 -15.69
N ALA A 23 -6.55 35.53 -16.50
CA ALA A 23 -7.49 34.41 -16.57
C ALA A 23 -6.80 33.12 -17.07
N ILE A 24 -5.97 33.20 -18.12
CA ILE A 24 -5.21 32.07 -18.64
C ILE A 24 -4.25 31.55 -17.56
N VAL A 25 -3.46 32.43 -16.94
CA VAL A 25 -2.53 32.04 -15.86
C VAL A 25 -3.28 31.39 -14.70
N GLY A 26 -4.42 31.95 -14.28
CA GLY A 26 -5.25 31.39 -13.22
C GLY A 26 -5.74 29.97 -13.53
N THR A 27 -6.21 29.73 -14.75
CA THR A 27 -6.65 28.39 -15.18
C THR A 27 -5.50 27.39 -15.22
N VAL A 28 -4.32 27.80 -15.72
CA VAL A 28 -3.12 26.95 -15.77
C VAL A 28 -2.66 26.56 -14.38
N LEU A 29 -2.57 27.51 -13.45
CA LEU A 29 -2.18 27.25 -12.07
C LEU A 29 -3.15 26.31 -11.35
N THR A 30 -4.46 26.54 -11.53
CA THR A 30 -5.50 25.68 -10.95
C THR A 30 -5.43 24.26 -11.49
N GLY A 31 -5.25 24.12 -12.81
CA GLY A 31 -5.07 22.83 -13.46
C GLY A 31 -3.82 22.10 -12.97
N ALA A 32 -2.69 22.79 -12.89
CA ALA A 32 -1.44 22.23 -12.39
C ALA A 32 -1.56 21.76 -10.92
N PHE A 33 -2.22 22.54 -10.07
CA PHE A 33 -2.44 22.18 -8.67
C PHE A 33 -3.33 20.93 -8.53
N ALA A 34 -4.42 20.84 -9.29
CA ALA A 34 -5.31 19.69 -9.28
C ALA A 34 -4.59 18.41 -9.74
N ILE A 35 -3.80 18.49 -10.81
CA ILE A 35 -3.00 17.38 -11.33
C ILE A 35 -1.95 16.95 -10.31
N SER A 36 -1.24 17.91 -9.71
CA SER A 36 -0.18 17.62 -8.72
C SER A 36 -0.74 16.92 -7.48
N ASN A 37 -1.88 17.38 -6.96
CA ASN A 37 -2.54 16.74 -5.82
C ASN A 37 -3.00 15.31 -6.15
N ARG A 38 -3.53 15.08 -7.34
CA ARG A 38 -3.91 13.75 -7.80
C ARG A 38 -2.69 12.83 -7.89
N SER A 39 -1.59 13.32 -8.47
CA SER A 39 -0.35 12.57 -8.61
C SER A 39 0.25 12.20 -7.25
N LEU A 40 0.29 13.15 -6.31
CA LEU A 40 0.80 12.91 -4.96
C LEU A 40 0.02 11.80 -4.24
N ARG A 41 -1.32 11.81 -4.33
CA ARG A 41 -2.15 10.75 -3.76
C ARG A 41 -1.89 9.39 -4.41
N GLN A 42 -1.70 9.34 -5.73
CA GLN A 42 -1.38 8.10 -6.44
C GLN A 42 -0.02 7.53 -6.02
N ILE A 43 0.99 8.38 -5.87
CA ILE A 43 2.32 7.98 -5.39
C ILE A 43 2.24 7.40 -3.98
N GLN A 44 1.52 8.07 -3.07
CA GLN A 44 1.33 7.57 -1.71
C GLN A 44 0.62 6.22 -1.67
N MET A 45 -0.47 6.05 -2.43
CA MET A 45 -1.17 4.75 -2.51
C MET A 45 -0.26 3.64 -3.06
N ALA A 46 0.54 3.95 -4.09
CA ALA A 46 1.48 2.98 -4.66
C ALA A 46 2.59 2.59 -3.66
N GLN A 47 3.08 3.55 -2.87
CA GLN A 47 4.05 3.28 -1.80
C GLN A 47 3.45 2.38 -0.71
N GLU A 48 2.24 2.70 -0.24
CA GLU A 48 1.55 1.90 0.79
C GLU A 48 1.29 0.47 0.28
N GLN A 49 0.86 0.34 -0.97
CA GLN A 49 0.66 -0.97 -1.58
C GLN A 49 1.98 -1.74 -1.66
N THR A 50 3.06 -1.11 -2.13
CA THR A 50 4.38 -1.76 -2.24
C THR A 50 4.91 -2.22 -0.88
N GLU A 51 4.75 -1.39 0.15
CA GLU A 51 5.13 -1.75 1.52
C GLU A 51 4.28 -2.90 2.06
N GLY A 52 2.96 -2.87 1.84
CA GLY A 52 2.07 -3.96 2.18
C GLY A 52 2.44 -5.28 1.50
N GLN A 53 2.83 -5.25 0.23
CA GLN A 53 3.32 -6.44 -0.49
C GLN A 53 4.62 -6.98 0.10
N LYS A 54 5.56 -6.10 0.48
CA LYS A 54 6.81 -6.49 1.15
C LYS A 54 6.55 -7.16 2.50
N LEU A 55 5.60 -6.64 3.28
CA LEU A 55 5.21 -7.27 4.55
C LEU A 55 4.54 -8.62 4.33
N ALA A 56 3.72 -8.75 3.29
CA ALA A 56 3.11 -10.03 2.92
C ALA A 56 4.17 -11.07 2.53
N SER A 57 5.17 -10.70 1.72
CA SER A 57 6.25 -11.62 1.33
C SER A 57 7.08 -12.07 2.53
N THR A 58 7.47 -11.15 3.42
CA THR A 58 8.15 -11.49 4.67
C THR A 58 7.30 -12.42 5.55
N SER A 59 5.97 -12.27 5.53
CA SER A 59 5.08 -13.14 6.30
C SER A 59 5.00 -14.54 5.71
N VAL A 60 5.04 -14.67 4.38
CA VAL A 60 5.19 -15.95 3.68
C VAL A 60 6.53 -16.61 4.00
N GLU A 61 7.63 -15.86 4.06
CA GLU A 61 8.94 -16.40 4.45
C GLU A 61 8.92 -16.96 5.88
N LYS A 62 8.32 -16.22 6.82
CA LYS A 62 8.14 -16.70 8.19
C LYS A 62 7.23 -17.93 8.25
N LEU A 63 6.23 -18.01 7.37
CA LEU A 63 5.37 -19.19 7.23
C LEU A 63 6.16 -20.42 6.78
N ASN A 64 7.05 -20.27 5.80
CA ASN A 64 7.95 -21.36 5.42
C ASN A 64 8.89 -21.76 6.56
N GLY A 65 9.45 -20.79 7.30
CA GLY A 65 10.25 -21.07 8.48
C GLY A 65 9.47 -21.81 9.58
N PHE A 66 8.22 -21.42 9.82
CA PHE A 66 7.33 -22.09 10.77
C PHE A 66 7.06 -23.54 10.39
N VAL A 67 6.81 -23.84 9.11
CA VAL A 67 6.61 -25.21 8.63
C VAL A 67 7.87 -26.05 8.79
N ALA A 68 9.04 -25.47 8.53
CA ALA A 68 10.31 -26.17 8.70
C ALA A 68 10.57 -26.53 10.18
N ASP A 69 10.28 -25.62 11.10
CA ASP A 69 10.48 -25.82 12.54
C ASP A 69 9.42 -26.75 13.18
N ASN A 70 8.19 -26.77 12.65
CA ASN A 70 7.02 -27.42 13.28
C ASN A 70 6.33 -28.44 12.33
N THR A 71 7.12 -29.26 11.65
CA THR A 71 6.64 -30.26 10.67
C THR A 71 5.56 -31.19 11.23
N ALA A 72 5.67 -31.62 12.49
CA ALA A 72 4.69 -32.51 13.12
C ALA A 72 3.32 -31.83 13.35
N GLU A 73 3.29 -30.58 13.83
CA GLU A 73 2.03 -29.84 14.01
C GLU A 73 1.35 -29.53 12.67
N PHE A 74 2.14 -29.36 11.61
CA PHE A 74 1.66 -29.05 10.27
C PHE A 74 1.02 -30.25 9.56
N LEU A 75 1.50 -31.47 9.82
CA LEU A 75 1.01 -32.71 9.19
C LEU A 75 -0.31 -33.20 9.82
N ASP A 76 -0.46 -33.06 11.14
CA ASP A 76 -1.64 -33.56 11.86
C ASP A 76 -2.79 -32.55 11.91
N ASN A 77 -2.48 -31.25 11.88
CA ASN A 77 -3.46 -30.18 11.88
C ASN A 77 -3.15 -29.22 10.73
N ALA A 78 -3.79 -29.41 9.57
CA ALA A 78 -3.56 -28.60 8.36
C ALA A 78 -3.89 -27.09 8.51
N SER A 79 -4.10 -26.61 9.73
CA SER A 79 -4.09 -25.22 10.17
C SER A 79 -3.61 -25.18 11.62
N PRO A 80 -2.64 -24.33 12.00
CA PRO A 80 -2.48 -23.99 13.41
C PRO A 80 -3.80 -23.35 13.87
N ASN A 81 -4.41 -23.91 14.91
CA ASN A 81 -5.53 -23.27 15.60
C ASN A 81 -4.90 -22.14 16.42
N PRO A 82 -5.16 -20.85 16.12
CA PRO A 82 -6.46 -20.28 15.71
C PRO A 82 -6.64 -19.94 14.22
N ALA A 83 -7.91 -19.77 13.80
CA ALA A 83 -8.34 -19.54 12.42
C ALA A 83 -7.69 -18.32 11.71
N LYS A 84 -7.28 -17.30 12.47
CA LYS A 84 -6.43 -16.20 12.01
C LYS A 84 -5.25 -16.04 12.97
N PHE A 85 -4.04 -16.02 12.43
CA PHE A 85 -2.81 -15.95 13.21
C PHE A 85 -1.75 -15.12 12.48
N CYS A 86 -0.65 -14.80 13.15
CA CYS A 86 0.57 -14.37 12.48
C CYS A 86 1.76 -15.14 13.02
N ILE A 87 2.91 -15.02 12.37
CA ILE A 87 4.10 -15.77 12.75
C ILE A 87 5.15 -14.82 13.27
N ILE A 88 5.65 -15.17 14.45
CA ILE A 88 6.70 -14.43 15.14
C ILE A 88 7.88 -15.35 15.40
N ARG A 89 9.05 -14.75 15.58
CA ARG A 89 10.26 -15.48 15.96
C ARG A 89 10.56 -15.20 17.42
N THR A 90 10.58 -16.23 18.25
CA THR A 90 10.83 -16.13 19.69
C THR A 90 11.82 -17.21 20.09
N GLY A 91 12.96 -16.81 20.67
CA GLY A 91 13.99 -17.77 21.08
C GLY A 91 14.60 -18.57 19.92
N GLY A 92 14.65 -17.99 18.73
CA GLY A 92 15.22 -18.64 17.53
C GLY A 92 14.24 -19.45 16.69
N GLN A 93 13.11 -19.88 17.27
CA GLN A 93 12.06 -20.66 16.60
C GLN A 93 10.90 -19.78 16.11
N TYR A 94 10.25 -20.22 15.03
CA TYR A 94 9.00 -19.63 14.56
C TYR A 94 7.79 -20.19 15.33
N LYS A 95 6.91 -19.30 15.78
CA LYS A 95 5.67 -19.65 16.48
C LYS A 95 4.47 -18.91 15.86
N ALA A 96 3.35 -19.61 15.75
CA ALA A 96 2.07 -19.01 15.38
C ALA A 96 1.41 -18.37 16.61
N VAL A 97 0.90 -17.15 16.44
CA VAL A 97 0.22 -16.39 17.50
C VAL A 97 -1.12 -15.91 16.98
N ALA A 98 -2.16 -16.06 17.80
CA ALA A 98 -3.51 -15.60 17.50
C ALA A 98 -3.53 -14.12 17.15
N SER A 99 -4.19 -13.76 16.05
CA SER A 99 -4.44 -12.37 15.67
C SER A 99 -5.68 -12.26 14.82
N SER A 100 -6.50 -11.24 15.08
CA SER A 100 -7.72 -10.97 14.34
C SER A 100 -7.80 -9.51 13.96
N GLU A 101 -8.62 -9.16 12.96
CA GLU A 101 -8.84 -7.76 12.57
C GLU A 101 -9.46 -6.93 13.69
N SER A 102 -10.34 -7.52 14.52
CA SER A 102 -11.01 -6.86 15.64
C SER A 102 -10.16 -6.79 16.91
N SER A 103 -9.14 -7.63 17.02
CA SER A 103 -8.20 -7.67 18.14
C SER A 103 -6.82 -8.05 17.57
N PRO A 104 -6.13 -7.08 16.95
CA PRO A 104 -4.84 -7.33 16.36
C PRO A 104 -3.82 -7.55 17.48
N ASN A 105 -3.10 -8.66 17.40
CA ASN A 105 -2.01 -8.89 18.33
C ASN A 105 -0.87 -7.92 18.00
N ALA A 106 -0.33 -7.24 19.02
CA ALA A 106 0.75 -6.25 18.84
C ALA A 106 1.97 -6.82 18.10
N ALA A 107 2.23 -8.12 18.21
CA ALA A 107 3.34 -8.76 17.50
C ALA A 107 3.08 -8.93 15.98
N CYS A 108 1.82 -8.86 15.57
CA CYS A 108 1.36 -8.93 14.18
C CYS A 108 1.19 -7.55 13.53
N VAL A 109 1.40 -6.48 14.30
CA VAL A 109 1.31 -5.10 13.84
C VAL A 109 2.71 -4.55 13.57
N LYS A 110 2.90 -3.94 12.40
CA LYS A 110 4.11 -3.21 12.02
C LYS A 110 3.74 -1.81 11.57
N GLY A 111 3.83 -0.85 12.49
CA GLY A 111 3.36 0.51 12.25
C GLY A 111 1.85 0.53 12.02
N ARG A 112 1.42 1.02 10.85
CA ARG A 112 0.00 1.06 10.44
C ARG A 112 -0.50 -0.22 9.78
N TYR A 113 0.37 -1.19 9.54
CA TYR A 113 0.04 -2.43 8.86
C TYR A 113 -0.22 -3.54 9.88
N THR A 114 -1.30 -4.28 9.68
CA THR A 114 -1.62 -5.49 10.44
C THR A 114 -1.54 -6.67 9.49
N THR A 115 -0.76 -7.69 9.85
CA THR A 115 -0.67 -8.93 9.07
C THR A 115 -1.48 -10.03 9.77
N THR A 116 -2.33 -10.70 9.01
CA THR A 116 -3.00 -11.93 9.44
C THR A 116 -2.83 -13.02 8.38
N ILE A 117 -2.77 -14.26 8.83
CA ILE A 117 -2.67 -15.46 8.02
C ILE A 117 -3.87 -16.32 8.39
N SER A 118 -4.58 -16.78 7.38
CA SER A 118 -5.71 -17.71 7.54
C SER A 118 -5.51 -18.92 6.65
N THR A 119 -6.02 -20.06 7.07
CA THR A 119 -5.97 -21.29 6.27
C THR A 119 -7.21 -21.36 5.40
N VAL A 120 -7.02 -21.40 4.08
CA VAL A 120 -8.12 -21.51 3.11
C VAL A 120 -8.45 -22.98 2.85
N ARG A 121 -7.42 -23.80 2.67
CA ARG A 121 -7.48 -25.26 2.43
C ARG A 121 -6.23 -25.91 3.01
N LYS A 122 -6.18 -27.25 3.04
CA LYS A 122 -4.97 -27.99 3.39
C LYS A 122 -3.77 -27.46 2.60
N ASN A 123 -2.71 -27.07 3.31
CA ASN A 123 -1.47 -26.50 2.79
C ASN A 123 -1.63 -25.20 1.96
N THR A 124 -2.78 -24.54 2.03
CA THR A 124 -3.05 -23.28 1.33
C THR A 124 -3.45 -22.20 2.32
N PHE A 125 -2.65 -21.16 2.39
CA PHE A 125 -2.79 -20.06 3.32
C PHE A 125 -3.08 -18.77 2.57
N GLN A 126 -3.86 -17.91 3.18
CA GLN A 126 -4.08 -16.56 2.73
C GLN A 126 -3.44 -15.61 3.73
N VAL A 127 -2.49 -14.82 3.24
CA VAL A 127 -1.84 -13.74 3.97
C VAL A 127 -2.57 -12.45 3.61
N ASP A 128 -3.21 -11.85 4.61
CA ASP A 128 -3.92 -10.59 4.51
C ASP A 128 -3.12 -9.52 5.26
N VAL A 129 -2.70 -8.47 4.55
CA VAL A 129 -2.08 -7.29 5.14
C VAL A 129 -3.05 -6.14 5.02
N THR A 130 -3.50 -5.60 6.14
CA THR A 130 -4.49 -4.53 6.22
C THR A 130 -3.86 -3.24 6.74
N TRP A 131 -4.22 -2.10 6.15
CA TRP A 131 -3.84 -0.77 6.62
C TRP A 131 -4.98 0.22 6.37
N GLU A 132 -4.99 1.35 7.07
CA GLU A 132 -5.94 2.44 6.78
C GLU A 132 -5.48 3.20 5.53
N GLY A 133 -6.31 3.32 4.50
CA GLY A 133 -5.99 4.09 3.29
C GLY A 133 -6.14 5.61 3.50
N LEU A 134 -5.71 6.40 2.51
CA LEU A 134 -5.83 7.88 2.53
C LEU A 134 -7.28 8.40 2.62
N ASN A 135 -8.26 7.54 2.38
CA ASN A 135 -9.69 7.82 2.49
C ASN A 135 -10.29 7.43 3.87
N GLY A 136 -9.46 6.95 4.81
CA GLY A 136 -9.91 6.44 6.11
C GLY A 136 -10.61 5.08 6.03
N LEU A 137 -10.63 4.43 4.86
CA LEU A 137 -11.17 3.08 4.71
C LEU A 137 -10.03 2.06 4.77
N PRO A 138 -10.27 0.88 5.36
CA PRO A 138 -9.27 -0.17 5.37
C PRO A 138 -8.99 -0.64 3.94
N GLN A 139 -7.70 -0.70 3.60
CA GLN A 139 -7.17 -1.31 2.40
C GLN A 139 -6.54 -2.66 2.76
N THR A 140 -6.59 -3.61 1.85
CA THR A 140 -6.06 -4.96 2.10
C THR A 140 -5.32 -5.49 0.89
N ALA A 141 -4.10 -5.96 1.11
CA ALA A 141 -3.36 -6.78 0.15
C ALA A 141 -3.53 -8.25 0.53
N LYS A 142 -4.06 -9.06 -0.39
CA LYS A 142 -4.32 -10.48 -0.18
C LYS A 142 -3.38 -11.33 -1.03
N PHE A 143 -2.69 -12.27 -0.39
CA PHE A 143 -1.78 -13.20 -1.04
C PHE A 143 -2.19 -14.62 -0.70
N THR A 144 -2.45 -15.43 -1.72
CA THR A 144 -2.66 -16.87 -1.51
C THR A 144 -1.35 -17.59 -1.74
N TYR A 145 -0.90 -18.34 -0.75
CA TYR A 145 0.33 -19.11 -0.79
C TYR A 145 0.05 -20.58 -0.51
N ARG A 146 0.65 -21.44 -1.33
CA ARG A 146 0.57 -22.90 -1.15
C ARG A 146 1.94 -23.43 -0.75
N ILE A 147 1.97 -24.13 0.37
CA ILE A 147 3.17 -24.76 0.89
C ILE A 147 3.35 -26.10 0.17
N LYS A 148 4.55 -26.36 -0.34
CA LYS A 148 4.90 -27.68 -0.88
C LYS A 148 4.94 -28.65 0.30
N SER A 149 4.16 -29.74 0.23
CA SER A 149 4.25 -30.80 1.24
C SER A 149 5.70 -31.27 1.34
N PRO A 150 6.25 -31.50 2.54
CA PRO A 150 7.53 -32.18 2.64
C PRO A 150 7.40 -33.52 1.92
N ASP A 151 8.33 -33.79 0.99
CA ASP A 151 8.44 -35.10 0.34
C ASP A 151 8.88 -36.07 1.45
N ILE A 152 7.96 -36.93 1.89
CA ILE A 152 8.25 -37.99 2.87
C ILE A 152 9.06 -39.06 2.12
N PRO A 153 10.29 -39.40 2.55
CA PRO A 153 11.05 -40.50 1.98
C PRO A 153 10.41 -41.87 2.28
#